data_AF-A0A2W4SBB4-F1
#
_entry.id   AF-A0A2W4SBB4-F1
#
_cell.length_a   1.000
_cell.length_b   1.000
_cell.length_c   1.000
_cell.angle_alpha   90.00
_cell.angle_beta   90.00
_cell.angle_gamma   90.00
#
_symmetry.space_group_name_H-M   'P 1'
#
loop_
_entity.id
_entity.type
_entity.pdbx_description
1 polymer ?
#
loop_
_entity_poly.entity_id
_entity_poly.type
_entity_poly.pdbx_seq_one_letter_code
_entity_poly.pdbx_strand_id
1 'polypeptide(L)'
;MPITFAVPPAGVAAALAETLPQLGRSTAVEMRAPAITEAAGRFALGDQLRIASNLEDVATSDAIATPVYVLGLDQLIAGNVAGGAKLALWAHIMPTNAGAVSAEVTAIDTKFAQISNGIAIGRFRNAVTRMASEESVEGGADGEVAQLRIPALQLTLLWLRKAGADSFEPMEVSSPSLKVGQHYSEKELAAALHAEAMARAAGQGDG
;
A
#
# COMPACT_ATOMS: atom_id res chain seq x y z
N MET A 1 -16.38 10.47 11.01
CA MET A 1 -15.84 10.72 9.66
C MET A 1 -15.62 9.39 8.97
N PRO A 2 -16.16 9.16 7.77
CA PRO A 2 -15.95 7.91 7.05
C PRO A 2 -14.45 7.62 6.86
N ILE A 3 -14.06 6.34 6.79
CA ILE A 3 -12.72 5.96 6.31
C ILE A 3 -12.55 6.48 4.88
N THR A 4 -11.47 7.22 4.66
CA THR A 4 -11.17 7.91 3.41
C THR A 4 -9.86 7.45 2.78
N PHE A 5 -9.68 7.78 1.51
CA PHE A 5 -8.40 7.67 0.82
C PHE A 5 -7.82 9.07 0.61
N ALA A 6 -6.51 9.20 0.79
CA ALA A 6 -5.83 10.46 0.49
C ALA A 6 -5.88 10.73 -1.03
N VAL A 7 -6.02 12.00 -1.40
CA VAL A 7 -6.03 12.40 -2.81
C VAL A 7 -4.59 12.44 -3.32
N PRO A 8 -4.25 11.69 -4.39
CA PRO A 8 -2.92 11.73 -4.97
C PRO A 8 -2.63 13.11 -5.59
N PRO A 9 -1.35 13.54 -5.65
CA PRO A 9 -0.95 14.76 -6.33
C PRO A 9 -1.42 14.80 -7.79
N ALA A 10 -1.63 16.01 -8.30
CA ALA A 10 -1.85 16.21 -9.73
C ALA A 10 -0.66 15.65 -10.53
N GLY A 11 -0.95 15.05 -11.69
CA GLY A 11 0.07 14.47 -12.57
C GLY A 11 0.42 13.01 -12.30
N VAL A 12 0.01 12.41 -11.17
CA VAL A 12 0.22 10.98 -10.93
C VAL A 12 -0.52 10.13 -11.97
N ALA A 13 -1.79 10.42 -12.23
CA ALA A 13 -2.58 9.70 -13.24
C ALA A 13 -1.96 9.83 -14.65
N ALA A 14 -1.48 11.03 -15.00
CA ALA A 14 -0.80 11.27 -16.27
C ALA A 14 0.50 10.47 -16.39
N ALA A 15 1.34 10.44 -15.34
CA ALA A 15 2.59 9.68 -15.34
C ALA A 15 2.36 8.16 -15.54
N LEU A 16 1.30 7.62 -14.92
CA LEU A 16 0.90 6.23 -15.11
C LEU A 16 0.39 5.97 -16.53
N ALA A 17 -0.47 6.85 -17.05
CA ALA A 17 -1.02 6.74 -18.40
C ALA A 17 0.04 6.87 -19.51
N GLU A 18 1.11 7.62 -19.27
CA GLU A 18 2.23 7.76 -20.20
C GLU A 18 3.09 6.48 -20.26
N THR A 19 3.37 5.88 -19.10
CA THR A 19 4.37 4.80 -18.97
C THR A 19 3.76 3.41 -19.17
N LEU A 20 2.63 3.13 -18.52
CA LEU A 20 2.10 1.77 -18.41
C LEU A 20 1.64 1.16 -19.73
N PRO A 21 1.01 1.89 -20.67
CA PRO A 21 0.60 1.29 -21.94
C PRO A 21 1.77 0.72 -22.76
N GLN A 22 2.97 1.28 -22.61
CA GLN A 22 4.17 0.76 -23.27
C GLN A 22 4.59 -0.58 -22.67
N LEU A 23 4.51 -0.72 -21.34
CA LEU A 23 4.79 -1.98 -20.63
C LEU A 23 3.77 -3.07 -20.99
N GLY A 24 2.49 -2.72 -21.07
CA GLY A 24 1.42 -3.66 -21.43
C GLY A 24 1.51 -4.18 -22.88
N ARG A 25 2.18 -3.45 -23.78
CA ARG A 25 2.43 -3.89 -25.17
C ARG A 25 3.60 -4.85 -25.31
N SER A 26 4.36 -5.10 -24.24
CA SER A 26 5.47 -6.05 -24.27
C SER A 26 4.94 -7.49 -24.30
N THR A 27 5.19 -8.21 -25.39
CA THR A 27 4.81 -9.63 -25.54
C THR A 27 5.36 -10.50 -24.40
N ALA A 28 6.53 -10.15 -23.86
CA ALA A 28 7.10 -10.87 -22.73
C ALA A 28 6.30 -10.65 -21.43
N VAL A 29 5.77 -9.44 -21.21
CA VAL A 29 4.91 -9.11 -20.06
C VAL A 29 3.53 -9.73 -20.25
N GLU A 30 2.97 -9.69 -21.45
CA GLU A 30 1.68 -10.31 -21.78
C GLU A 30 1.67 -11.81 -21.43
N MET A 31 2.71 -12.54 -21.83
CA MET A 31 2.81 -13.98 -21.56
C MET A 31 3.07 -14.32 -20.08
N ARG A 32 3.79 -13.47 -19.34
CA ARG A 32 4.27 -13.79 -17.98
C ARG A 32 3.47 -13.16 -16.86
N ALA A 33 2.83 -12.02 -17.14
CA ALA A 33 2.11 -11.21 -16.17
C ALA A 33 0.84 -10.62 -16.82
N PRO A 34 -0.15 -11.47 -17.16
CA PRO A 34 -1.39 -11.04 -17.80
C PRO A 34 -2.16 -10.00 -16.96
N ALA A 35 -2.10 -10.10 -15.63
CA ALA A 35 -2.66 -9.09 -14.72
C ALA A 35 -2.07 -7.69 -14.97
N ILE A 36 -0.74 -7.59 -15.13
CA ILE A 36 -0.05 -6.32 -15.38
C ILE A 36 -0.47 -5.74 -16.74
N THR A 37 -0.65 -6.60 -17.74
CA THR A 37 -1.11 -6.18 -19.07
C THR A 37 -2.55 -5.65 -19.04
N GLU A 38 -3.46 -6.36 -18.36
CA GLU A 38 -4.84 -5.89 -18.16
C GLU A 38 -4.86 -4.53 -17.45
N ALA A 39 -4.11 -4.40 -16.35
CA ALA A 39 -4.04 -3.16 -15.59
C ALA A 39 -3.46 -2.01 -16.42
N ALA A 40 -2.36 -2.25 -17.15
CA ALA A 40 -1.73 -1.25 -18.02
C ALA A 40 -2.70 -0.71 -19.08
N GLY A 41 -3.56 -1.57 -19.65
CA GLY A 41 -4.60 -1.14 -20.58
C GLY A 41 -5.62 -0.20 -19.95
N ARG A 42 -6.02 -0.43 -18.70
CA ARG A 42 -6.96 0.45 -17.99
C ARG A 42 -6.33 1.75 -17.52
N PHE A 43 -5.07 1.73 -17.09
CA PHE A 43 -4.35 2.96 -16.73
C PHE A 43 -4.18 3.93 -17.91
N ALA A 44 -4.31 3.45 -19.16
CA ALA A 44 -4.36 4.32 -20.35
C ALA A 44 -5.54 5.31 -20.34
N LEU A 45 -6.56 5.10 -19.50
CA LEU A 45 -7.69 6.03 -19.33
C LEU A 45 -7.26 7.36 -18.68
N GLY A 46 -6.12 7.40 -17.99
CA GLY A 46 -5.59 8.61 -17.35
C GLY A 46 -6.62 9.27 -16.44
N ASP A 47 -6.99 10.51 -16.73
CA ASP A 47 -7.95 11.30 -15.94
C ASP A 47 -9.39 10.75 -15.97
N GLN A 48 -9.69 9.81 -16.86
CA GLN A 48 -11.00 9.13 -16.89
C GLN A 48 -11.08 7.95 -15.91
N LEU A 49 -9.95 7.56 -15.30
CA LEU A 49 -9.90 6.47 -14.34
C LEU A 49 -10.65 6.84 -13.05
N ARG A 50 -11.65 6.04 -12.67
CA ARG A 50 -12.40 6.27 -11.43
C ARG A 50 -11.59 5.81 -10.23
N ILE A 51 -11.11 6.75 -9.43
CA ILE A 51 -10.38 6.48 -8.19
C ILE A 51 -11.35 6.54 -7.00
N ALA A 52 -11.32 5.51 -6.14
CA ALA A 52 -12.11 5.51 -4.92
C ALA A 52 -11.70 6.65 -4.00
N SER A 53 -12.68 7.42 -3.50
CA SER A 53 -12.43 8.53 -2.55
C SER A 53 -12.67 8.11 -1.09
N ASN A 54 -13.51 7.11 -0.89
CA ASN A 54 -13.88 6.54 0.40
C ASN A 54 -14.18 5.04 0.25
N LEU A 55 -14.45 4.35 1.35
CA LEU A 55 -14.72 2.90 1.34
C LEU A 55 -15.95 2.50 0.52
N GLU A 56 -17.01 3.30 0.50
CA GLU A 56 -18.25 2.99 -0.22
C GLU A 56 -18.01 2.94 -1.75
N ASP A 57 -17.07 3.74 -2.23
CA ASP A 57 -16.71 3.81 -3.65
C ASP A 57 -15.87 2.60 -4.13
N VAL A 58 -15.25 1.84 -3.22
CA VAL A 58 -14.23 0.82 -3.57
C VAL A 58 -14.75 -0.22 -4.55
N ALA A 59 -16.00 -0.64 -4.39
CA ALA A 59 -16.63 -1.66 -5.23
C ALA A 59 -16.94 -1.18 -6.65
N THR A 60 -17.11 0.14 -6.86
CA THR A 60 -17.51 0.73 -8.14
C THR A 60 -16.40 1.54 -8.83
N SER A 61 -15.23 1.61 -8.20
CA SER A 61 -14.06 2.34 -8.70
C SER A 61 -13.10 1.43 -9.47
N ASP A 62 -12.40 2.00 -10.44
CA ASP A 62 -11.40 1.29 -11.24
C ASP A 62 -10.12 1.03 -10.43
N ALA A 63 -9.76 1.93 -9.51
CA ALA A 63 -8.58 1.77 -8.67
C ALA A 63 -8.76 2.42 -7.29
N ILE A 64 -7.91 2.00 -6.35
CA ILE A 64 -7.72 2.63 -5.05
C ILE A 64 -6.37 3.34 -5.10
N ALA A 65 -6.35 4.66 -4.85
CA ALA A 65 -5.10 5.38 -4.65
C ALA A 65 -4.78 5.42 -3.15
N THR A 66 -3.53 5.13 -2.77
CA THR A 66 -3.11 5.16 -1.36
C THR A 66 -1.67 5.64 -1.23
N PRO A 67 -1.38 6.50 -0.23
CA PRO A 67 -0.02 6.91 0.07
C PRO A 67 0.77 5.73 0.65
N VAL A 68 2.02 5.59 0.22
CA VAL A 68 2.94 4.58 0.73
C VAL A 68 4.03 5.25 1.54
N TYR A 69 4.02 4.99 2.84
CA TYR A 69 5.03 5.46 3.78
C TYR A 69 6.12 4.41 3.96
N VAL A 70 7.36 4.87 4.11
CA VAL A 70 8.53 4.03 4.38
C VAL A 70 9.07 4.37 5.76
N LEU A 71 9.34 3.33 6.56
CA LEU A 71 9.91 3.45 7.91
C LEU A 71 11.33 2.86 7.96
N GLY A 72 12.26 3.61 8.54
CA GLY A 72 13.62 3.16 8.82
C GLY A 72 13.71 2.32 10.09
N LEU A 73 14.75 1.49 10.19
CA LEU A 73 14.98 0.66 11.38
C LEU A 73 15.21 1.49 12.64
N ASP A 74 15.90 2.62 12.51
CA ASP A 74 16.16 3.57 13.60
C ASP A 74 14.86 4.07 14.25
N GLN A 75 13.89 4.48 13.42
CA GLN A 75 12.60 4.95 13.89
C GLN A 75 11.75 3.83 14.49
N LEU A 76 11.80 2.63 13.90
CA LEU A 76 11.13 1.45 14.45
C LEU A 76 11.70 1.05 15.82
N ILE A 77 13.02 1.06 15.98
CA ILE A 77 13.71 0.75 17.24
C ILE A 77 13.36 1.78 18.32
N ALA A 78 13.27 3.06 17.94
CA ALA A 78 12.84 4.15 18.81
C ALA A 78 11.34 4.09 19.17
N GLY A 79 10.57 3.17 18.58
CA GLY A 79 9.11 3.08 18.79
C GLY A 79 8.31 4.22 18.17
N ASN A 80 8.91 4.97 17.24
CA ASN A 80 8.29 6.10 16.54
C ASN A 80 7.86 5.65 15.13
N VAL A 81 6.90 4.73 15.06
CA VAL A 81 6.46 4.10 13.80
C VAL A 81 5.69 5.12 12.96
N ALA A 82 4.60 5.68 13.50
CA ALA A 82 3.74 6.60 12.77
C ALA A 82 4.44 7.93 12.50
N GLY A 83 5.09 8.49 13.53
CA GLY A 83 5.78 9.78 13.43
C GLY A 83 7.11 9.71 12.66
N GLY A 84 7.73 8.54 12.55
CA GLY A 84 8.99 8.34 11.83
C GLY A 84 8.83 7.93 10.36
N ALA A 85 7.64 7.49 9.97
CA ALA A 85 7.37 7.04 8.60
C ALA A 85 7.28 8.23 7.62
N LYS A 86 7.92 8.09 6.46
CA LYS A 86 7.99 9.15 5.44
C LYS A 86 7.26 8.75 4.17
N LEU A 87 6.43 9.66 3.64
CA LEU A 87 5.77 9.44 2.35
C LEU A 87 6.84 9.28 1.26
N ALA A 88 6.83 8.13 0.58
CA ALA A 88 7.82 7.80 -0.43
C ALA A 88 7.18 7.59 -1.81
N LEU A 89 5.99 6.97 -1.85
CA LEU A 89 5.33 6.61 -3.10
C LEU A 89 3.82 6.87 -3.02
N TRP A 90 3.18 6.93 -4.17
CA TRP A 90 1.74 6.79 -4.33
C TRP A 90 1.44 5.51 -5.10
N ALA A 91 0.63 4.63 -4.52
CA ALA A 91 0.22 3.38 -5.14
C ALA A 91 -1.21 3.48 -5.69
N HIS A 92 -1.41 3.01 -6.91
CA HIS A 92 -2.71 2.81 -7.53
C HIS A 92 -2.97 1.33 -7.65
N ILE A 93 -3.91 0.82 -6.85
CA ILE A 93 -4.24 -0.59 -6.75
C ILE A 93 -5.50 -0.88 -7.56
N MET A 94 -5.35 -1.67 -8.61
CA MET A 94 -6.39 -2.00 -9.56
C MET A 94 -6.76 -3.48 -9.49
N PRO A 95 -8.06 -3.84 -9.44
CA PRO A 95 -8.47 -5.22 -9.64
C PRO A 95 -8.30 -5.62 -11.11
N THR A 96 -7.82 -6.84 -11.34
CA THR A 96 -7.82 -7.49 -12.65
C THR A 96 -8.38 -8.90 -12.50
N ASN A 97 -8.69 -9.58 -13.60
CA ASN A 97 -9.19 -10.95 -13.54
C ASN A 97 -8.13 -11.94 -12.97
N ALA A 98 -6.85 -11.61 -13.11
CA ALA A 98 -5.73 -12.42 -12.63
C ALA A 98 -5.18 -11.95 -11.26
N GLY A 99 -5.87 -11.04 -10.58
CA GLY A 99 -5.51 -10.53 -9.25
C GLY A 99 -5.23 -9.03 -9.22
N ALA A 100 -5.03 -8.47 -8.02
CA ALA A 100 -4.79 -7.04 -7.88
C ALA A 100 -3.38 -6.64 -8.35
N VAL A 101 -3.26 -5.48 -8.99
CA VAL A 101 -2.00 -4.90 -9.46
C VAL A 101 -1.78 -3.55 -8.78
N SER A 102 -0.57 -3.28 -8.32
CA SER A 102 -0.15 -1.96 -7.82
C SER A 102 0.75 -1.31 -8.85
N ALA A 103 0.37 -0.13 -9.34
CA ALA A 103 1.24 0.77 -10.08
C ALA A 103 1.64 1.94 -9.19
N GLU A 104 2.94 2.23 -9.13
CA GLU A 104 3.50 3.14 -8.15
C GLU A 104 4.30 4.25 -8.81
N VAL A 105 4.15 5.45 -8.27
CA VAL A 105 4.98 6.61 -8.61
C VAL A 105 5.68 7.14 -7.36
N THR A 106 6.81 7.79 -7.56
CA THR A 106 7.54 8.52 -6.52
C THR A 106 6.71 9.70 -5.99
N ALA A 107 6.71 9.92 -4.67
CA ALA A 107 5.98 11.03 -4.08
C ALA A 107 6.65 12.39 -4.32
N ILE A 108 7.96 12.42 -4.61
CA ILE A 108 8.74 13.66 -4.77
C ILE A 108 8.54 14.28 -6.16
N ASP A 109 8.63 13.46 -7.22
CA ASP A 109 8.65 13.94 -8.60
C ASP A 109 7.65 13.22 -9.52
N THR A 110 6.71 12.46 -8.93
CA THR A 110 5.60 11.76 -9.62
C THR A 110 6.05 10.89 -10.79
N LYS A 111 7.29 10.40 -10.76
CA LYS A 111 7.81 9.49 -11.79
C LYS A 111 7.35 8.07 -11.53
N PHE A 112 7.08 7.34 -12.59
CA PHE A 112 6.83 5.91 -12.51
C PHE A 112 8.00 5.21 -11.78
N ALA A 113 7.66 4.49 -10.71
CA ALA A 113 8.61 3.75 -9.90
C ALA A 113 8.57 2.26 -10.25
N GLN A 114 7.38 1.66 -10.21
CA GLN A 114 7.21 0.23 -10.46
C GLN A 114 5.75 -0.16 -10.73
N ILE A 115 5.57 -1.35 -11.29
CA ILE A 115 4.28 -2.05 -11.36
C ILE A 115 4.48 -3.48 -10.89
N SER A 116 3.56 -3.98 -10.06
CA SER A 116 3.68 -5.30 -9.45
C SER A 116 2.33 -5.98 -9.25
N ASN A 117 2.34 -7.31 -9.25
CA ASN A 117 1.20 -8.19 -8.99
C ASN A 117 1.57 -9.17 -7.87
N GLY A 118 1.90 -8.63 -6.69
CA GLY A 118 2.28 -9.40 -5.51
C GLY A 118 1.11 -9.79 -4.63
N ILE A 119 1.28 -10.87 -3.85
CA ILE A 119 0.26 -11.37 -2.89
C ILE A 119 -0.16 -10.30 -1.89
N ALA A 120 0.78 -9.50 -1.39
CA ALA A 120 0.50 -8.41 -0.46
C ALA A 120 -0.48 -7.37 -1.02
N ILE A 121 -0.45 -7.12 -2.33
CA ILE A 121 -1.36 -6.17 -3.00
C ILE A 121 -2.78 -6.71 -3.03
N GLY A 122 -2.94 -8.00 -3.35
CA GLY A 122 -4.24 -8.68 -3.30
C GLY A 122 -4.83 -8.67 -1.90
N ARG A 123 -4.00 -8.95 -0.88
CA ARG A 123 -4.42 -8.90 0.53
C ARG A 123 -4.79 -7.50 0.98
N PHE A 124 -4.02 -6.48 0.60
CA PHE A 124 -4.36 -5.10 0.89
C PHE A 124 -5.72 -4.73 0.29
N ARG A 125 -5.94 -5.03 -1.00
CA ARG A 125 -7.23 -4.76 -1.63
C ARG A 125 -8.37 -5.51 -0.93
N ASN A 126 -8.17 -6.77 -0.59
CA ASN A 126 -9.19 -7.57 0.11
C ASN A 126 -9.48 -7.02 1.52
N ALA A 127 -8.48 -6.57 2.26
CA ALA A 127 -8.66 -5.93 3.56
C ALA A 127 -9.47 -4.64 3.42
N VAL A 128 -9.18 -3.81 2.41
CA VAL A 128 -9.95 -2.60 2.11
C VAL A 128 -11.40 -2.92 1.71
N THR A 129 -11.62 -3.89 0.83
CA THR A 129 -12.98 -4.33 0.45
C THR A 129 -13.74 -4.90 1.64
N ARG A 130 -13.06 -5.65 2.53
CA ARG A 130 -13.64 -6.18 3.76
C ARG A 130 -14.09 -5.06 4.68
N MET A 131 -13.25 -4.06 4.91
CA MET A 131 -13.62 -2.86 5.68
C MET A 131 -14.81 -2.11 5.07
N ALA A 132 -14.94 -2.11 3.74
CA ALA A 132 -16.09 -1.50 3.05
C ALA A 132 -17.39 -2.32 3.20
N SER A 133 -17.28 -3.66 3.35
CA SER A 133 -18.43 -4.57 3.47
C SER A 133 -18.89 -4.85 4.90
N GLU A 134 -17.99 -4.71 5.88
CA GLU A 134 -18.32 -4.86 7.29
C GLU A 134 -19.17 -3.64 7.70
N GLU A 135 -20.49 -3.84 7.68
CA GLU A 135 -21.52 -2.87 8.04
C GLU A 135 -21.27 -2.39 9.47
N SER A 136 -20.54 -1.28 9.60
CA SER A 136 -20.21 -0.64 10.87
C SER A 136 -19.29 -1.50 11.75
N VAL A 137 -18.00 -1.14 11.79
CA VAL A 137 -17.29 -1.17 13.08
C VAL A 137 -18.20 -0.40 14.04
N GLU A 138 -18.83 -1.08 15.00
CA GLU A 138 -19.63 -0.45 16.04
C GLU A 138 -18.83 0.72 16.62
N GLY A 139 -19.25 1.94 16.31
CA GLY A 139 -18.52 3.16 16.67
C GLY A 139 -17.87 3.96 15.54
N GLY A 140 -18.13 3.65 14.27
CA GLY A 140 -17.72 4.47 13.13
C GLY A 140 -16.20 4.63 13.07
N ALA A 141 -15.52 3.68 12.43
CA ALA A 141 -14.08 3.80 12.28
C ALA A 141 -13.76 5.03 11.41
N ASP A 142 -13.23 6.07 12.04
CA ASP A 142 -12.71 7.26 11.36
C ASP A 142 -11.24 7.07 11.01
N GLY A 143 -10.82 7.43 9.80
CA GLY A 143 -9.41 7.43 9.45
C GLY A 143 -9.09 7.58 7.96
N GLU A 144 -7.79 7.54 7.66
CA GLU A 144 -7.25 7.51 6.30
C GLU A 144 -6.52 6.19 6.06
N VAL A 145 -6.76 5.54 4.93
CA VAL A 145 -6.06 4.30 4.55
C VAL A 145 -4.73 4.64 3.86
N ALA A 146 -3.64 4.13 4.43
CA ALA A 146 -2.30 4.21 3.90
C ALA A 146 -1.63 2.82 3.83
N GLN A 147 -0.49 2.74 3.14
CA GLN A 147 0.44 1.63 3.27
C GLN A 147 1.65 2.04 4.11
N LEU A 148 2.14 1.14 4.95
CA LEU A 148 3.43 1.25 5.61
C LEU A 148 4.36 0.15 5.10
N ARG A 149 5.57 0.53 4.67
CA ARG A 149 6.63 -0.40 4.26
C ARG A 149 7.83 -0.26 5.17
N ILE A 150 8.39 -1.39 5.57
CA ILE A 150 9.65 -1.49 6.31
C ILE A 150 10.61 -2.33 5.45
N PRO A 151 11.30 -1.72 4.46
CA PRO A 151 12.06 -2.47 3.45
C PRO A 151 13.14 -3.39 4.05
N ALA A 152 13.80 -2.94 5.12
CA ALA A 152 14.83 -3.73 5.79
C ALA A 152 14.30 -5.04 6.41
N LEU A 153 12.99 -5.11 6.69
CA LEU A 153 12.28 -6.29 7.19
C LEU A 153 11.38 -6.95 6.12
N GLN A 154 11.45 -6.48 4.87
CA GLN A 154 10.61 -6.94 3.76
C GLN A 154 9.13 -7.02 4.14
N LEU A 155 8.64 -6.01 4.85
CA LEU A 155 7.31 -6.01 5.45
C LEU A 155 6.45 -4.89 4.85
N THR A 156 5.24 -5.26 4.42
CA THR A 156 4.18 -4.34 3.99
C THR A 156 2.98 -4.48 4.93
N LEU A 157 2.45 -3.35 5.39
CA LEU A 157 1.27 -3.27 6.25
C LEU A 157 0.22 -2.33 5.65
N LEU A 158 -1.05 -2.66 5.87
CA LEU A 158 -2.13 -1.68 5.80
C LEU A 158 -2.06 -0.82 7.06
N TRP A 159 -2.12 0.49 6.89
CA TRP A 159 -2.11 1.44 7.99
C TRP A 159 -3.41 2.25 7.96
N LEU A 160 -4.25 2.05 8.97
CA LEU A 160 -5.40 2.92 9.22
C LEU A 160 -4.95 4.07 10.13
N ARG A 161 -4.82 5.26 9.54
CA ARG A 161 -4.35 6.47 10.19
C ARG A 161 -5.52 7.12 10.93
N LYS A 162 -5.45 7.19 12.25
CA LYS A 162 -6.47 7.79 13.11
C LYS A 162 -5.79 8.57 14.22
N ALA A 163 -6.26 9.79 14.47
CA ALA A 163 -5.71 10.65 15.52
C ALA A 163 -5.66 9.92 16.88
N GLY A 164 -4.44 9.57 17.32
CA GLY A 164 -4.18 8.89 18.59
C GLY A 164 -4.55 7.39 18.64
N ALA A 165 -4.94 6.79 17.51
CA ALA A 165 -5.41 5.40 17.47
C ALA A 165 -5.05 4.71 16.15
N ASP A 166 -3.82 4.93 15.67
CA ASP A 166 -3.30 4.27 14.48
C ASP A 166 -3.31 2.74 14.63
N SER A 167 -3.74 2.07 13.57
CA SER A 167 -3.79 0.62 13.49
C SER A 167 -3.04 0.10 12.28
N PHE A 168 -2.29 -0.99 12.47
CA PHE A 168 -1.46 -1.61 11.45
C PHE A 168 -1.85 -3.07 11.26
N GLU A 169 -2.10 -3.49 10.02
CA GLU A 169 -2.43 -4.87 9.66
C GLU A 169 -1.35 -5.42 8.70
N PRO A 170 -0.59 -6.46 9.08
CA PRO A 170 0.42 -7.04 8.21
C PRO A 170 -0.21 -7.70 6.98
N MET A 171 0.29 -7.37 5.79
CA MET A 171 -0.19 -7.95 4.52
C MET A 171 0.56 -9.23 4.14
N GLU A 172 1.74 -9.43 4.68
CA GLU A 172 2.57 -10.61 4.44
C GLU A 172 3.28 -11.08 5.72
N VAL A 173 3.63 -12.36 5.75
CA VAL A 173 4.37 -12.95 6.88
C VAL A 173 5.84 -12.95 6.50
N SER A 174 6.56 -11.90 6.88
CA SER A 174 8.04 -11.90 6.89
C SER A 174 8.60 -12.11 8.30
N SER A 175 7.84 -11.71 9.33
CA SER A 175 8.21 -11.83 10.74
C SER A 175 7.37 -12.87 11.46
N PRO A 176 7.96 -13.80 12.24
CA PRO A 176 7.21 -14.79 13.03
C PRO A 176 6.43 -14.16 14.19
N SER A 177 6.77 -12.93 14.58
CA SER A 177 6.08 -12.17 15.65
C SER A 177 4.76 -11.56 15.18
N LEU A 178 4.50 -11.54 13.87
CA LEU A 178 3.32 -10.92 13.27
C LEU A 178 2.40 -11.96 12.64
N LYS A 179 1.09 -11.70 12.71
CA LYS A 179 0.06 -12.49 12.04
C LYS A 179 -0.62 -11.63 10.98
N VAL A 180 -0.71 -12.16 9.76
CA VAL A 180 -1.46 -11.49 8.68
C VAL A 180 -2.92 -11.36 9.06
N GLY A 181 -3.51 -10.20 8.78
CA GLY A 181 -4.90 -9.90 9.12
C GLY A 181 -5.14 -9.49 10.57
N GLN A 182 -4.14 -9.59 11.44
CA GLN A 182 -4.25 -9.10 12.81
C GLN A 182 -3.92 -7.60 12.85
N HIS A 183 -4.73 -6.83 13.58
CA HIS A 183 -4.47 -5.43 13.86
C HIS A 183 -3.53 -5.26 15.05
N TYR A 184 -2.58 -4.34 14.91
CA TYR A 184 -1.63 -3.95 15.94
C TYR A 184 -1.74 -2.44 16.15
N SER A 185 -1.71 -1.99 17.40
CA SER A 185 -1.38 -0.60 17.70
C SER A 185 0.09 -0.32 17.40
N GLU A 186 0.48 0.96 17.32
CA GLU A 186 1.87 1.37 17.14
C GLU A 186 2.82 0.73 18.17
N LYS A 187 2.43 0.76 19.46
CA LYS A 187 3.24 0.18 20.55
C LYS A 187 3.41 -1.32 20.40
N GLU A 188 2.34 -2.03 20.04
CA GLU A 188 2.38 -3.50 19.85
C GLU A 188 3.23 -3.87 18.64
N LEU A 189 3.09 -3.14 17.53
CA LEU A 189 3.88 -3.36 16.32
C LEU A 189 5.37 -3.13 16.59
N ALA A 190 5.73 -2.01 17.24
CA ALA A 190 7.11 -1.71 17.59
C ALA A 190 7.70 -2.78 18.51
N ALA A 191 6.97 -3.20 19.55
CA ALA A 191 7.41 -4.26 20.45
C ALA A 191 7.60 -5.61 19.74
N ALA A 192 6.67 -5.98 18.85
CA ALA A 192 6.72 -7.24 18.10
C ALA A 192 7.93 -7.33 17.16
N LEU A 193 8.32 -6.19 16.56
CA LEU A 193 9.40 -6.11 15.58
C LEU A 193 10.75 -5.69 16.19
N HIS A 194 10.80 -5.27 17.45
CA HIS A 194 12.00 -4.64 18.04
C HIS A 194 13.25 -5.53 17.96
N ALA A 195 13.14 -6.81 18.34
CA ALA A 195 14.27 -7.73 18.33
C ALA A 195 14.81 -7.96 16.91
N GLU A 196 13.91 -8.11 15.93
CA GLU A 196 14.27 -8.30 14.52
C GLU A 196 14.92 -7.04 13.94
N ALA A 197 14.38 -5.87 14.26
CA ALA A 197 14.91 -4.58 13.84
C ALA A 197 16.33 -4.34 14.38
N MET A 198 16.57 -4.64 15.66
CA MET A 198 17.89 -4.55 16.29
C MET A 198 18.89 -5.51 15.63
N ALA A 199 18.50 -6.77 15.39
CA ALA A 199 19.35 -7.75 14.73
C ALA A 199 19.73 -7.31 13.30
N ARG A 200 18.78 -6.74 12.56
CA ARG A 200 19.01 -6.24 11.19
C ARG A 200 19.90 -5.00 11.16
N ALA A 201 19.73 -4.09 12.12
CA ALA A 201 20.55 -2.89 12.24
C ALA A 201 22.01 -3.23 12.57
N ALA A 202 22.25 -4.20 13.46
CA ALA A 202 23.60 -4.66 13.80
C ALA A 202 24.33 -5.26 12.58
N GLY A 203 23.64 -6.05 11.77
CA GLY A 203 24.23 -6.68 10.57
C GLY A 203 24.50 -5.72 9.39
N GLN A 204 24.05 -4.46 9.45
CA GLN A 204 24.33 -3.45 8.41
C GLN A 204 25.61 -2.64 8.68
N GLY A 205 26.20 -2.76 9.88
CA GLY A 205 27.40 -2.01 10.28
C GLY A 205 28.74 -2.65 9.89
N ASP A 206 28.73 -3.90 9.41
CA ASP A 206 29.94 -4.69 9.12
C ASP A 206 30.32 -4.72 7.62
N GLY A 207 29.75 -3.82 6.80
CA GLY A 207 29.90 -3.79 5.33
C GLY A 207 30.66 -2.60 4.78
#